data_AF-A0A8S3RAM5-F1
#
_entry.id   AF-A0A8S3RAM5-F1
#
_cell.length_a   1.000
_cell.length_b   1.000
_cell.length_c   1.000
_cell.angle_alpha   90.00
_cell.angle_beta   90.00
_cell.angle_gamma   90.00
#
_symmetry.space_group_name_H-M   'P 1'
#
loop_
_entity.id
_entity.type
_entity.pdbx_description
1 polymer ?
#
loop_
_entity_poly.entity_id
_entity_poly.type
_entity_poly.pdbx_seq_one_letter_code
_entity_poly.pdbx_strand_id
1 'polypeptide(L)'
;MPEREDDHLTPATRLLEKRREMAEVDQALLAQKEEFQMKMESLQQRREELERKECDLKEQLLKFDHFLKENDSKKARALKKADEERDSKKHKDKEIEKLKVEKSKLEKDKSKLQEKLDRFKIYHTYMEKVLEAGEEFGEMRDIIARYDTLTATHEEKDNEILSCNNQLSGLQTQLDTAQSEAVKWESAWTHIKNTAATKTLTLGRIKMAARNLYQLVKRHQRQSAEEEETHEQLAQIQMFLFDLKDIVQELKRSDTFVSSAYVPSSS
;
A
#
# COMPACT_ATOMS: atom_id res chain seq x y z
N MET A 1 -82.66 50.50 127.01
CA MET A 1 -83.88 51.00 126.35
C MET A 1 -83.52 52.34 125.73
N PRO A 2 -83.70 52.49 124.41
CA PRO A 2 -84.95 53.06 123.91
C PRO A 2 -85.79 52.05 123.11
N GLU A 3 -87.03 51.99 123.54
CA GLU A 3 -88.31 51.70 122.86
C GLU A 3 -88.31 50.80 121.62
N ARG A 4 -88.87 49.60 121.83
CA ARG A 4 -89.32 48.66 120.80
C ARG A 4 -90.60 49.22 120.17
N GLU A 5 -90.57 49.57 118.89
CA GLU A 5 -91.72 50.02 118.10
C GLU A 5 -92.73 48.89 117.78
N ASP A 6 -92.92 47.93 118.70
CA ASP A 6 -93.53 46.62 118.43
C ASP A 6 -94.81 46.34 119.25
N ASP A 7 -95.36 47.33 119.96
CA ASP A 7 -96.45 47.15 120.95
C ASP A 7 -97.83 47.73 120.58
N HIS A 8 -98.02 48.29 119.37
CA HIS A 8 -99.33 48.79 118.90
C HIS A 8 -99.71 48.33 117.49
N LEU A 9 -99.37 47.09 117.13
CA LEU A 9 -99.86 46.45 115.92
C LEU A 9 -100.89 45.38 116.30
N THR A 10 -102.16 45.65 115.99
CA THR A 10 -103.28 44.70 116.07
C THR A 10 -102.90 43.40 115.37
N PRO A 11 -103.38 42.20 115.78
CA PRO A 11 -103.11 40.95 115.06
C PRO A 11 -103.35 41.02 113.54
N ALA A 12 -104.27 41.90 113.12
CA ALA A 12 -104.52 42.25 111.72
C ALA A 12 -103.33 42.94 111.01
N THR A 13 -102.61 43.87 111.65
CA THR A 13 -101.49 44.59 111.02
C THR A 13 -100.21 43.77 110.94
N ARG A 14 -99.90 42.94 111.95
CA ARG A 14 -98.80 41.94 111.84
C ARG A 14 -99.05 40.91 110.73
N LEU A 15 -100.31 40.52 110.55
CA LEU A 15 -100.71 39.65 109.43
C LEU A 15 -100.54 40.34 108.08
N LEU A 16 -100.85 41.64 107.98
CA LEU A 16 -100.65 42.44 106.77
C LEU A 16 -99.16 42.60 106.45
N GLU A 17 -98.32 42.80 107.47
CA GLU A 17 -96.87 42.90 107.30
C GLU A 17 -96.24 41.56 106.89
N LYS A 18 -96.64 40.44 107.52
CA LYS A 18 -96.24 39.09 107.06
C LYS A 18 -96.76 38.75 105.66
N ARG A 19 -97.94 39.24 105.27
CA ARG A 19 -98.46 39.12 103.89
C ARG A 19 -97.66 39.95 102.90
N ARG A 20 -97.22 41.14 103.29
CA ARG A 20 -96.35 42.00 102.49
C ARG A 20 -94.96 41.37 102.32
N GLU A 21 -94.35 40.90 103.41
CA GLU A 21 -93.07 40.17 103.36
C GLU A 21 -93.16 38.90 102.50
N MET A 22 -94.24 38.10 102.65
CA MET A 22 -94.48 36.94 101.77
C MET A 22 -94.64 37.36 100.31
N ALA A 23 -95.37 38.44 100.03
CA ALA A 23 -95.52 38.94 98.66
C ALA A 23 -94.20 39.47 98.08
N GLU A 24 -93.37 40.14 98.89
CA GLU A 24 -92.03 40.62 98.48
C GLU A 24 -91.07 39.44 98.22
N VAL A 25 -91.08 38.40 99.07
CA VAL A 25 -90.30 37.16 98.87
C VAL A 25 -90.79 36.38 97.66
N ASP A 26 -92.10 36.25 97.46
CA ASP A 26 -92.70 35.58 96.31
C ASP A 26 -92.37 36.34 95.01
N GLN A 27 -92.42 37.67 95.04
CA GLN A 27 -92.01 38.51 93.91
C GLN A 27 -90.51 38.36 93.60
N ALA A 28 -89.64 38.34 94.63
CA ALA A 28 -88.21 38.11 94.45
C ALA A 28 -87.91 36.70 93.91
N LEU A 29 -88.64 35.68 94.37
CA LEU A 29 -88.52 34.32 93.87
C LEU A 29 -88.98 34.19 92.41
N LEU A 30 -90.07 34.87 92.03
CA LEU A 30 -90.53 34.95 90.65
C LEU A 30 -89.47 35.64 89.77
N ALA A 31 -88.93 36.78 90.19
CA ALA A 31 -87.87 37.48 89.47
C ALA A 31 -86.61 36.60 89.31
N GLN A 32 -86.21 35.86 90.36
CA GLN A 32 -85.06 34.95 90.30
C GLN A 32 -85.31 33.75 89.37
N LYS A 33 -86.53 33.21 89.35
CA LYS A 33 -86.94 32.15 88.40
C LYS A 33 -86.93 32.65 86.96
N GLU A 34 -87.44 33.85 86.70
CA GLU A 34 -87.39 34.49 85.39
C GLU A 34 -85.94 34.76 84.95
N GLU A 35 -85.08 35.25 85.85
CA GLU A 35 -83.67 35.49 85.56
C GLU A 35 -82.91 34.18 85.26
N PHE A 36 -83.15 33.12 86.04
CA PHE A 36 -82.58 31.80 85.79
C PHE A 36 -83.07 31.24 84.44
N GLN A 37 -84.36 31.39 84.14
CA GLN A 37 -84.94 30.96 82.87
C GLN A 37 -84.29 31.69 81.69
N MET A 38 -84.17 33.02 81.75
CA MET A 38 -83.47 33.82 80.73
C MET A 38 -82.01 33.40 80.56
N LYS A 39 -81.30 33.13 81.66
CA LYS A 39 -79.91 32.62 81.62
C LYS A 39 -79.82 31.23 81.01
N MET A 40 -80.75 30.33 81.35
CA MET A 40 -80.81 28.98 80.80
C MET A 40 -81.09 28.99 79.30
N GLU A 41 -82.00 29.84 78.83
CA GLU A 41 -82.30 30.03 77.41
C GLU A 41 -81.09 30.61 76.66
N SER A 42 -80.41 31.61 77.21
CA SER A 42 -79.20 32.18 76.61
C SER A 42 -78.05 31.14 76.52
N LEU A 43 -77.83 30.35 77.57
CA LEU A 43 -76.84 29.28 77.56
C LEU A 43 -77.20 28.16 76.58
N GLN A 44 -78.49 27.83 76.44
CA GLN A 44 -78.98 26.86 75.48
C GLN A 44 -78.73 27.34 74.04
N GLN A 45 -79.09 28.60 73.73
CA GLN A 45 -78.80 29.20 72.43
C GLN A 45 -77.30 29.21 72.13
N ARG A 46 -76.47 29.52 73.13
CA ARG A 46 -75.00 29.53 72.95
C ARG A 46 -74.44 28.12 72.72
N ARG A 47 -74.98 27.10 73.40
CA ARG A 47 -74.61 25.70 73.15
C ARG A 47 -74.97 25.28 71.73
N GLU A 48 -76.19 25.55 71.29
CA GLU A 48 -76.63 25.24 69.92
C GLU A 48 -75.81 25.98 68.86
N GLU A 49 -75.44 27.24 69.10
CA GLU A 49 -74.57 27.99 68.19
C GLU A 49 -73.16 27.39 68.10
N LEU A 50 -72.59 26.96 69.23
CA LEU A 50 -71.29 26.29 69.25
C LEU A 50 -71.32 24.95 68.53
N GLU A 51 -72.37 24.14 68.73
CA GLU A 51 -72.55 22.87 68.02
C GLU A 51 -72.67 23.07 66.51
N ARG A 52 -73.43 24.09 66.05
CA ARG A 52 -73.50 24.45 64.63
C ARG A 52 -72.13 24.83 64.07
N LYS A 53 -71.39 25.68 64.78
CA LYS A 53 -70.02 26.08 64.37
C LYS A 53 -69.05 24.89 64.34
N GLU A 54 -69.17 23.96 65.28
CA GLU A 54 -68.35 22.75 65.29
C GLU A 54 -68.67 21.85 64.09
N CYS A 55 -69.95 21.66 63.76
CA CYS A 55 -70.39 20.94 62.56
C CYS A 55 -69.85 21.61 61.28
N ASP A 56 -69.98 22.93 61.16
CA ASP A 56 -69.48 23.68 60.00
C ASP A 56 -67.96 23.54 59.85
N LEU A 57 -67.20 23.63 60.95
CA LEU A 57 -65.74 23.45 60.95
C LEU A 57 -65.34 22.02 60.54
N LYS A 58 -66.05 21.01 61.05
CA LYS A 58 -65.83 19.61 60.66
C LYS A 58 -66.08 19.41 59.16
N GLU A 59 -67.14 20.00 58.62
CA GLU A 59 -67.43 19.92 57.18
C GLU A 59 -66.35 20.64 56.35
N GLN A 60 -65.90 21.81 56.79
CA GLN A 60 -64.80 22.53 56.12
C GLN A 60 -63.49 21.74 56.15
N LEU A 61 -63.17 21.07 57.26
CA LEU A 61 -61.99 20.21 57.37
C LEU A 61 -62.04 19.05 56.37
N LEU A 62 -63.20 18.41 56.19
CA LEU A 62 -63.37 17.34 55.20
C LEU A 62 -63.19 17.87 53.77
N LYS A 63 -63.75 19.04 53.46
CA LYS A 63 -63.56 19.70 52.15
C LYS A 63 -62.09 20.05 51.91
N PHE A 64 -61.38 20.51 52.94
CA PHE A 64 -59.96 20.85 52.84
C PHE A 64 -59.08 19.61 52.64
N ASP A 65 -59.33 18.52 53.39
CA ASP A 65 -58.63 17.24 53.19
C ASP A 65 -58.86 16.69 51.77
N HIS A 66 -60.11 16.76 51.28
CA HIS A 66 -60.42 16.38 49.90
C HIS A 66 -59.67 17.25 48.88
N PHE A 67 -59.66 18.57 49.07
CA PHE A 67 -58.92 19.51 48.23
C PHE A 67 -57.41 19.23 48.22
N LEU A 68 -56.81 18.97 49.38
CA LEU A 68 -55.38 18.62 49.48
C LEU A 68 -55.07 17.33 48.72
N LYS A 69 -55.86 16.27 48.90
CA LYS A 69 -55.69 15.00 48.16
C LYS A 69 -55.80 15.19 46.66
N GLU A 70 -56.77 15.97 46.19
CA GLU A 70 -56.89 16.29 44.77
C GLU A 70 -55.70 17.09 44.26
N ASN A 71 -55.22 18.07 45.03
CA ASN A 71 -54.08 18.89 44.66
C ASN A 71 -52.80 18.04 44.56
N ASP A 72 -52.55 17.20 45.56
CA ASP A 72 -51.43 16.26 45.56
C ASP A 72 -51.51 15.29 44.37
N SER A 73 -52.71 14.80 44.04
CA SER A 73 -52.94 13.99 42.83
C SER A 73 -52.66 14.76 41.53
N LYS A 74 -53.05 16.03 41.44
CA LYS A 74 -52.75 16.90 40.29
C LYS A 74 -51.25 17.18 40.18
N LYS A 75 -50.59 17.47 41.30
CA LYS A 75 -49.14 17.68 41.40
C LYS A 75 -48.35 16.44 41.00
N ALA A 76 -48.73 15.27 41.52
CA ALA A 76 -48.09 13.99 41.19
C ALA A 76 -48.21 13.67 39.69
N ARG A 77 -49.39 13.89 39.08
CA ARG A 77 -49.59 13.73 37.63
C ARG A 77 -48.76 14.71 36.81
N ALA A 78 -48.70 15.97 37.21
CA ALA A 78 -47.90 16.98 36.52
C ALA A 78 -46.40 16.65 36.57
N LEU A 79 -45.90 16.23 37.74
CA LEU A 79 -44.50 15.80 37.90
C LEU A 79 -44.19 14.56 37.05
N LYS A 80 -45.03 13.53 37.11
CA LYS A 80 -44.85 12.32 36.30
C LYS A 80 -44.81 12.64 34.80
N LYS A 81 -45.72 13.49 34.33
CA LYS A 81 -45.75 13.91 32.92
C LYS A 81 -44.48 14.70 32.53
N ALA A 82 -43.99 15.57 33.41
CA ALA A 82 -42.75 16.31 33.18
C ALA A 82 -41.53 15.39 33.11
N ASP A 83 -41.47 14.35 33.94
CA ASP A 83 -40.39 13.35 33.90
C ASP A 83 -40.44 12.50 32.62
N GLU A 84 -41.63 12.04 32.21
CA GLU A 84 -41.82 11.31 30.94
C GLU A 84 -41.43 12.15 29.72
N GLU A 85 -41.78 13.44 29.70
CA GLU A 85 -41.37 14.37 28.64
C GLU A 85 -39.84 14.60 28.65
N ARG A 86 -39.23 14.70 29.83
CA ARG A 86 -37.77 14.84 29.99
C ARG A 86 -37.03 13.61 29.48
N ASP A 87 -37.52 12.41 29.77
CA ASP A 87 -36.90 11.17 29.29
C ASP A 87 -37.13 10.98 27.78
N SER A 88 -38.30 11.35 27.27
CA SER A 88 -38.56 11.38 25.82
C SER A 88 -37.60 12.34 25.10
N LYS A 89 -37.35 13.53 25.68
CA LYS A 89 -36.37 14.49 25.15
C LYS A 89 -34.97 13.88 25.11
N LYS A 90 -34.50 13.26 26.20
CA LYS A 90 -33.18 12.60 26.25
C LYS A 90 -33.01 11.53 25.16
N HIS A 91 -34.06 10.75 24.88
CA HIS A 91 -34.02 9.75 23.81
C HIS A 91 -33.88 10.40 22.43
N LYS A 92 -34.68 11.44 22.14
CA LYS A 92 -34.59 12.20 20.88
C LYS A 92 -33.23 12.90 20.72
N ASP A 93 -32.68 13.46 21.79
CA ASP A 93 -31.36 14.11 21.76
C ASP A 93 -30.25 13.09 21.38
N LYS A 94 -30.32 11.86 21.90
CA LYS A 94 -29.39 10.78 21.51
C LYS A 94 -29.54 10.38 20.05
N GLU A 95 -30.77 10.34 19.54
CA GLU A 95 -31.05 10.02 18.13
C GLU A 95 -30.53 11.13 17.20
N ILE A 96 -30.77 12.39 17.55
CA ILE A 96 -30.23 13.55 16.83
C ILE A 96 -28.71 13.46 16.74
N GLU A 97 -28.03 13.10 17.82
CA GLU A 97 -26.57 13.01 17.82
C GLU A 97 -26.07 11.88 16.91
N LYS A 98 -26.74 10.72 16.92
CA LYS A 98 -26.43 9.63 15.98
C LYS A 98 -26.60 10.06 14.53
N LEU A 99 -27.73 10.70 14.20
CA LEU A 99 -28.02 11.18 12.84
C LEU A 99 -27.03 12.26 12.39
N LYS A 100 -26.56 13.13 13.29
CA LYS A 100 -25.52 14.11 12.98
C LYS A 100 -24.20 13.46 12.60
N VAL A 101 -23.77 12.44 13.36
CA VAL A 101 -22.53 11.69 13.07
C VAL A 101 -22.64 11.00 11.72
N GLU A 102 -23.76 10.35 11.44
CA GLU A 102 -24.00 9.68 10.15
C GLU A 102 -24.00 10.66 8.97
N LYS A 103 -24.69 11.80 9.11
CA LYS A 103 -24.68 12.87 8.12
C LYS A 103 -23.25 13.38 7.85
N SER A 104 -22.48 13.63 8.90
CA SER A 104 -21.08 14.07 8.77
C SER A 104 -20.21 13.05 8.03
N LYS A 105 -20.43 11.76 8.29
CA LYS A 105 -19.74 10.67 7.57
C LYS A 105 -20.11 10.67 6.08
N LEU A 106 -21.40 10.72 5.76
CA LEU A 106 -21.89 10.75 4.38
C LEU A 106 -21.41 11.99 3.62
N GLU A 107 -21.34 13.15 4.26
CA GLU A 107 -20.79 14.37 3.67
C GLU A 107 -19.30 14.22 3.32
N LYS A 108 -18.51 13.61 4.21
CA LYS A 108 -17.09 13.30 3.93
C LYS A 108 -16.94 12.32 2.76
N ASP A 109 -17.76 11.27 2.72
CA ASP A 109 -17.69 10.27 1.65
C ASP A 109 -18.13 10.86 0.30
N LYS A 110 -19.17 11.70 0.29
CA LYS A 110 -19.56 12.50 -0.87
C LYS A 110 -18.43 13.40 -1.36
N SER A 111 -17.76 14.11 -0.44
CA SER A 111 -16.62 14.98 -0.80
C SER A 111 -15.49 14.19 -1.46
N LYS A 112 -15.11 13.04 -0.90
CA LYS A 112 -14.08 12.17 -1.49
C LYS A 112 -14.44 11.65 -2.87
N LEU A 113 -15.72 11.31 -3.09
CA LEU A 113 -16.21 10.89 -4.40
C LEU A 113 -16.20 12.04 -5.40
N GLN A 114 -16.57 13.24 -4.97
CA GLN A 114 -16.51 14.44 -5.80
C GLN A 114 -15.08 14.76 -6.23
N GLU A 115 -14.12 14.72 -5.31
CA GLU A 115 -12.69 14.90 -5.64
C GLU A 115 -12.20 13.87 -6.66
N LYS A 116 -12.60 12.59 -6.51
CA LYS A 116 -12.28 11.56 -7.51
C LYS A 116 -12.86 11.89 -8.88
N LEU A 117 -14.12 12.31 -8.93
CA LEU A 117 -14.79 12.70 -10.16
C LEU A 117 -14.05 13.87 -10.83
N ASP A 118 -13.72 14.91 -10.07
CA ASP A 118 -13.04 16.10 -10.57
C ASP A 118 -11.64 15.77 -11.10
N ARG A 119 -10.91 14.85 -10.44
CA ARG A 119 -9.65 14.31 -10.97
C ARG A 119 -9.82 13.65 -12.33
N PHE A 120 -10.89 12.88 -12.53
CA PHE A 120 -11.11 12.17 -13.80
C PHE A 120 -11.71 13.05 -14.90
N LYS A 121 -12.35 14.17 -14.53
CA LYS A 121 -12.99 15.11 -15.45
C LYS A 121 -12.03 15.63 -16.52
N ILE A 122 -10.77 15.87 -16.17
CA ILE A 122 -9.74 16.35 -17.11
C ILE A 122 -9.54 15.35 -18.25
N TYR A 123 -9.46 14.05 -17.96
CA TYR A 123 -9.29 13.01 -18.98
C TYR A 123 -10.52 12.87 -19.85
N HIS A 124 -11.72 12.96 -19.25
CA HIS A 124 -12.96 12.93 -20.01
C HIS A 124 -13.02 14.09 -21.01
N THR A 125 -12.78 15.33 -20.55
CA THR A 125 -12.73 16.50 -21.42
C THR A 125 -11.64 16.41 -22.48
N TYR A 126 -10.49 15.81 -22.17
CA TYR A 126 -9.47 15.54 -23.18
C TYR A 126 -9.97 14.54 -24.24
N MET A 127 -10.57 13.42 -23.83
CA MET A 127 -11.12 12.42 -24.74
C MET A 127 -12.26 12.97 -25.60
N GLU A 128 -13.12 13.84 -25.05
CA GLU A 128 -14.12 14.58 -25.82
C GLU A 128 -13.47 15.43 -26.91
N LYS A 129 -12.42 16.20 -26.59
CA LYS A 129 -11.67 16.97 -27.59
C LYS A 129 -11.01 16.12 -28.67
N VAL A 130 -10.49 14.94 -28.30
CA VAL A 130 -9.90 14.01 -29.26
C VAL A 130 -10.97 13.45 -30.20
N LEU A 131 -12.16 13.12 -29.68
CA LEU A 131 -13.30 12.73 -30.50
C LEU A 131 -13.76 13.87 -31.42
N GLU A 132 -13.87 15.10 -30.92
CA GLU A 132 -14.25 16.26 -31.72
C GLU A 132 -13.25 16.54 -32.86
N ALA A 133 -11.95 16.33 -32.60
CA ALA A 133 -10.91 16.53 -33.61
C ALA A 133 -10.79 15.37 -34.61
N GLY A 134 -11.24 14.16 -34.24
CA GLY A 134 -11.11 12.96 -35.06
C GLY A 134 -12.45 12.54 -35.66
N GLU A 135 -12.65 12.79 -36.95
CA GLU A 135 -13.87 12.38 -37.66
C GLU A 135 -14.01 10.85 -37.81
N GLU A 136 -12.95 10.09 -37.53
CA GLU A 136 -12.87 8.64 -37.72
C GLU A 136 -13.38 7.82 -36.52
N PHE A 137 -13.64 8.45 -35.36
CA PHE A 137 -14.02 7.75 -34.14
C PHE A 137 -15.45 8.13 -33.72
N GLY A 138 -16.30 7.13 -33.49
CA GLY A 138 -17.69 7.35 -33.05
C GLY A 138 -17.82 7.50 -31.53
N GLU A 139 -16.99 6.75 -30.77
CA GLU A 139 -17.01 6.74 -29.32
C GLU A 139 -15.59 6.71 -28.72
N MET A 140 -15.43 7.12 -27.46
CA MET A 140 -14.13 7.07 -26.76
C MET A 140 -13.53 5.65 -26.75
N ARG A 141 -14.40 4.63 -26.78
CA ARG A 141 -14.00 3.22 -26.83
C ARG A 141 -13.28 2.88 -28.14
N ASP A 142 -13.64 3.51 -29.25
CA ASP A 142 -13.02 3.28 -30.56
C ASP A 142 -11.57 3.77 -30.56
N ILE A 143 -11.31 4.92 -29.93
CA ILE A 143 -9.97 5.47 -29.75
C ILE A 143 -9.11 4.50 -28.94
N ILE A 144 -9.64 3.96 -27.83
CA ILE A 144 -8.92 3.00 -26.97
C ILE A 144 -8.61 1.72 -27.77
N ALA A 145 -9.60 1.15 -28.44
CA ALA A 145 -9.41 -0.06 -29.24
C ALA A 145 -8.38 0.12 -30.36
N ARG A 146 -8.39 1.30 -31.00
CA ARG A 146 -7.40 1.66 -32.01
C ARG A 146 -6.00 1.79 -31.41
N TYR A 147 -5.87 2.45 -30.26
CA TYR A 147 -4.60 2.56 -29.54
C TYR A 147 -4.04 1.19 -29.14
N ASP A 148 -4.88 0.30 -28.60
CA ASP A 148 -4.48 -1.04 -28.19
C ASP A 148 -3.98 -1.85 -29.40
N THR A 149 -4.71 -1.80 -30.52
CA THR A 149 -4.30 -2.46 -31.77
C THR A 149 -2.97 -1.91 -32.27
N LEU A 150 -2.80 -0.58 -32.28
CA LEU A 150 -1.57 0.06 -32.74
C LEU A 150 -0.39 -0.31 -31.85
N THR A 151 -0.58 -0.32 -30.53
CA THR A 151 0.44 -0.72 -29.56
C THR A 151 0.85 -2.17 -29.77
N ALA A 152 -0.10 -3.09 -29.92
CA ALA A 152 0.20 -4.49 -30.20
C ALA A 152 1.00 -4.66 -31.51
N THR A 153 0.61 -3.97 -32.59
CA THR A 153 1.37 -4.02 -33.85
C THR A 153 2.76 -3.39 -33.73
N HIS A 154 2.92 -2.35 -32.89
CA HIS A 154 4.22 -1.74 -32.63
C HIS A 154 5.14 -2.71 -31.89
N GLU A 155 4.64 -3.37 -30.85
CA GLU A 155 5.37 -4.39 -30.09
C GLU A 155 5.78 -5.58 -30.98
N GLU A 156 4.90 -6.03 -31.87
CA GLU A 156 5.23 -7.07 -32.87
C GLU A 156 6.39 -6.62 -33.78
N LYS A 157 6.35 -5.38 -34.27
CA LYS A 157 7.41 -4.83 -35.14
C LYS A 157 8.73 -4.63 -34.41
N ASP A 158 8.71 -4.20 -33.16
CA ASP A 158 9.90 -4.10 -32.32
C ASP A 158 10.55 -5.48 -32.13
N ASN A 159 9.74 -6.52 -31.91
CA ASN A 159 10.22 -7.90 -31.80
C ASN A 159 10.83 -8.40 -33.12
N GLU A 160 10.23 -8.08 -34.27
CA GLU A 160 10.80 -8.38 -35.59
C GLU A 160 12.16 -7.71 -35.78
N ILE A 161 12.28 -6.42 -35.42
CA ILE A 161 13.55 -5.66 -35.49
C ILE A 161 14.62 -6.32 -34.60
N LEU A 162 14.25 -6.71 -33.37
CA LEU A 162 15.16 -7.37 -32.45
C LEU A 162 15.65 -8.72 -33.02
N SER A 163 14.76 -9.50 -33.62
CA SER A 163 15.10 -10.76 -34.28
C SER A 163 16.08 -10.55 -35.44
N CYS A 164 15.81 -9.57 -36.31
CA CYS A 164 16.72 -9.20 -37.40
C CYS A 164 18.10 -8.75 -36.88
N ASN A 165 18.15 -7.95 -35.82
CA ASN A 165 19.40 -7.52 -35.20
C ASN A 165 20.20 -8.71 -34.64
N ASN A 166 19.54 -9.67 -34.00
CA ASN A 166 20.18 -10.89 -33.52
C ASN A 166 20.75 -11.72 -34.67
N GLN A 167 20.01 -11.86 -35.78
CA GLN A 167 20.48 -12.54 -36.98
C GLN A 167 21.70 -11.83 -37.60
N LEU A 168 21.65 -10.50 -37.70
CA LEU A 168 22.74 -9.68 -38.22
C LEU A 168 24.00 -9.85 -37.37
N SER A 169 23.87 -9.82 -36.04
CA SER A 169 24.99 -10.07 -35.13
C SER A 169 25.57 -11.48 -35.30
N GLY A 170 24.70 -12.48 -35.54
CA GLY A 170 25.13 -13.84 -35.83
C GLY A 170 25.92 -13.95 -37.14
N LEU A 171 25.41 -13.34 -38.21
CA LEU A 171 26.09 -13.30 -39.51
C LEU A 171 27.41 -12.53 -39.45
N GLN A 172 27.47 -11.42 -38.71
CA GLN A 172 28.71 -10.66 -38.51
C GLN A 172 29.77 -11.52 -37.82
N THR A 173 29.40 -12.26 -36.78
CA THR A 173 30.31 -13.18 -36.08
C THR A 173 30.85 -14.27 -37.02
N GLN A 174 30.00 -14.81 -37.89
CA GLN A 174 30.41 -15.81 -38.89
C GLN A 174 31.36 -15.21 -39.93
N LEU A 175 31.07 -14.00 -40.41
CA LEU A 175 31.92 -13.27 -41.34
C LEU A 175 33.31 -13.03 -40.74
N ASP A 176 33.38 -12.51 -39.50
CA ASP A 176 34.64 -12.24 -38.81
C ASP A 176 35.47 -13.53 -38.62
N THR A 177 34.79 -14.64 -38.33
CA THR A 177 35.43 -15.96 -38.19
C THR A 177 36.00 -16.43 -39.53
N ALA A 178 35.22 -16.39 -40.60
CA ALA A 178 35.65 -16.81 -41.93
C ALA A 178 36.80 -15.95 -42.47
N GLN A 179 36.76 -14.63 -42.23
CA GLN A 179 37.85 -13.72 -42.56
C GLN A 179 39.14 -14.06 -41.79
N SER A 180 39.04 -14.35 -40.49
CA SER A 180 40.19 -14.78 -39.68
C SER A 180 40.82 -16.07 -40.20
N GLU A 181 39.99 -17.04 -40.61
CA GLU A 181 40.46 -18.29 -41.21
C GLU A 181 41.13 -18.07 -42.58
N ALA A 182 40.54 -17.23 -43.44
CA ALA A 182 41.12 -16.90 -44.73
C ALA A 182 42.52 -16.30 -44.58
N VAL A 183 42.71 -15.35 -43.66
CA VAL A 183 44.01 -14.73 -43.37
C VAL A 183 45.03 -15.79 -42.87
N LYS A 184 44.61 -16.75 -42.04
CA LYS A 184 45.49 -17.84 -41.59
C LYS A 184 45.95 -18.72 -42.77
N TRP A 185 45.02 -19.09 -43.66
CA TRP A 185 45.34 -19.90 -44.84
C TRP A 185 46.22 -19.16 -45.84
N GLU A 186 46.01 -17.86 -46.05
CA GLU A 186 46.88 -17.03 -46.88
C GLU A 186 48.31 -16.96 -46.34
N SER A 187 48.48 -16.80 -45.03
CA SER A 187 49.79 -16.84 -44.38
C SER A 187 50.47 -18.20 -44.57
N ALA A 188 49.75 -19.30 -44.34
CA ALA A 188 50.26 -20.65 -44.54
C ALA A 188 50.68 -20.91 -46.00
N TRP A 189 49.83 -20.51 -46.97
CA TRP A 189 50.13 -20.62 -48.39
C TRP A 189 51.35 -19.79 -48.78
N THR A 190 51.45 -18.55 -48.29
CA THR A 190 52.60 -17.67 -48.53
C THR A 190 53.89 -18.29 -48.00
N HIS A 191 53.86 -18.90 -46.82
CA HIS A 191 55.00 -19.61 -46.25
C HIS A 191 55.40 -20.82 -47.10
N ILE A 192 54.44 -21.63 -47.55
CA ILE A 192 54.69 -22.78 -48.44
C ILE A 192 55.31 -22.31 -49.75
N LYS A 193 54.75 -21.28 -50.38
CA LYS A 193 55.24 -20.70 -51.63
C LYS A 193 56.68 -20.18 -51.49
N ASN A 194 56.96 -19.42 -50.42
CA ASN A 194 58.30 -18.92 -50.14
C ASN A 194 59.30 -20.06 -49.92
N THR A 195 58.90 -21.12 -49.20
CA THR A 195 59.72 -22.32 -48.99
C THR A 195 59.97 -23.08 -50.29
N ALA A 196 58.96 -23.20 -51.15
CA ALA A 196 59.12 -23.83 -52.46
C ALA A 196 60.08 -23.02 -53.35
N ALA A 197 59.96 -21.68 -53.36
CA ALA A 197 60.85 -20.80 -54.11
C ALA A 197 62.31 -20.93 -53.67
N THR A 198 62.58 -20.97 -52.35
CA THR A 198 63.94 -21.17 -51.83
C THR A 198 64.50 -22.55 -52.18
N LYS A 199 63.69 -23.62 -52.08
CA LYS A 199 64.07 -24.98 -52.51
C LYS A 199 64.38 -25.04 -54.01
N THR A 200 63.54 -24.47 -54.86
CA THR A 200 63.75 -24.42 -56.32
C THR A 200 65.04 -23.67 -56.67
N LEU A 201 65.31 -22.53 -56.02
CA LEU A 201 66.54 -21.79 -56.21
C LEU A 201 67.77 -22.62 -55.81
N THR A 202 67.70 -23.30 -54.66
CA THR A 202 68.80 -24.14 -54.15
C THR A 202 69.06 -25.32 -55.09
N LEU A 203 68.01 -25.97 -55.58
CA LEU A 203 68.12 -27.04 -56.58
C LEU A 203 68.76 -26.53 -57.88
N GLY A 204 68.35 -25.35 -58.37
CA GLY A 204 68.96 -24.71 -59.53
C GLY A 204 70.47 -24.48 -59.33
N ARG A 205 70.88 -23.97 -58.16
CA ARG A 205 72.30 -23.79 -57.80
C ARG A 205 73.07 -25.12 -57.79
N ILE A 206 72.51 -26.18 -57.20
CA ILE A 206 73.13 -27.52 -57.18
C ILE A 206 73.29 -28.06 -58.60
N LYS A 207 72.24 -27.97 -59.43
CA LYS A 207 72.28 -28.41 -60.84
C LYS A 207 73.39 -27.70 -61.63
N MET A 208 73.52 -26.38 -61.46
CA MET A 208 74.59 -25.62 -62.11
C MET A 208 75.99 -26.05 -61.63
N ALA A 209 76.18 -26.20 -60.32
CA ALA A 209 77.46 -26.65 -59.77
C ALA A 209 77.85 -28.07 -60.24
N ALA A 210 76.88 -28.99 -60.25
CA ALA A 210 77.06 -30.34 -60.77
C ALA A 210 77.46 -30.33 -62.26
N ARG A 211 76.73 -29.59 -63.11
CA ARG A 211 77.05 -29.46 -64.54
C ARG A 211 78.47 -28.90 -64.75
N ASN A 212 78.85 -27.86 -64.01
CA ASN A 212 80.17 -27.25 -64.10
C ASN A 212 81.29 -28.23 -63.72
N LEU A 213 81.11 -28.99 -62.64
CA LEU A 213 82.09 -30.01 -62.21
C LEU A 213 82.17 -31.18 -63.20
N TYR A 214 81.03 -31.66 -63.71
CA TYR A 214 80.98 -32.73 -64.69
C TYR A 214 81.73 -32.35 -65.97
N GLN A 215 81.50 -31.13 -66.48
CA GLN A 215 82.23 -30.61 -67.63
C GLN A 215 83.75 -30.56 -67.38
N LEU A 216 84.16 -30.20 -66.16
CA LEU A 216 85.58 -30.22 -65.77
C LEU A 216 86.17 -31.64 -65.77
N VAL A 217 85.44 -32.62 -65.26
CA VAL A 217 85.82 -34.05 -65.25
C VAL A 217 85.95 -34.58 -66.68
N LYS A 218 84.93 -34.38 -67.52
CA LYS A 218 84.95 -34.80 -68.94
C LYS A 218 86.11 -34.16 -69.70
N ARG A 219 86.37 -32.87 -69.46
CA ARG A 219 87.53 -32.16 -70.04
C ARG A 219 88.87 -32.79 -69.62
N HIS A 220 89.02 -33.23 -68.37
CA HIS A 220 90.22 -33.95 -67.91
C HIS A 220 90.36 -35.33 -68.56
N GLN A 221 89.25 -36.03 -68.77
CA GLN A 221 89.21 -37.33 -69.47
C GLN A 221 89.37 -37.21 -70.99
N ARG A 222 89.51 -35.98 -71.53
CA ARG A 222 89.53 -35.68 -72.98
C ARG A 222 88.28 -36.20 -73.72
N GLN A 223 87.15 -36.23 -73.03
CA GLN A 223 85.84 -36.61 -73.58
C GLN A 223 84.98 -35.36 -73.78
N SER A 224 84.05 -35.42 -74.74
CA SER A 224 83.02 -34.40 -74.91
C SER A 224 82.04 -34.46 -73.73
N ALA A 225 81.59 -33.31 -73.25
CA ALA A 225 80.51 -33.25 -72.26
C ALA A 225 79.17 -33.20 -73.00
N GLU A 226 78.37 -34.25 -72.88
CA GLU A 226 76.99 -34.27 -73.41
C GLU A 226 75.98 -33.73 -72.38
N GLU A 227 74.77 -33.39 -72.84
CA GLU A 227 73.68 -32.99 -71.93
C GLU A 227 73.09 -34.22 -71.24
N GLU A 228 73.67 -34.57 -70.09
CA GLU A 228 73.18 -35.64 -69.24
C GLU A 228 72.29 -35.11 -68.10
N GLU A 229 71.43 -35.97 -67.54
CA GLU A 229 70.63 -35.63 -66.36
C GLU A 229 71.53 -35.36 -65.14
N THR A 230 71.09 -34.50 -64.22
CA THR A 230 71.93 -34.10 -63.06
C THR A 230 72.39 -35.29 -62.20
N HIS A 231 71.57 -36.32 -62.07
CA HIS A 231 71.94 -37.52 -61.33
C HIS A 231 73.08 -38.29 -62.01
N GLU A 232 73.09 -38.37 -63.34
CA GLU A 232 74.13 -39.01 -64.14
C GLU A 232 75.44 -38.19 -64.08
N GLN A 233 75.33 -36.86 -64.21
CA GLN A 233 76.45 -35.94 -64.03
C GLN A 233 77.14 -36.17 -62.68
N LEU A 234 76.37 -36.25 -61.59
CA LEU A 234 76.89 -36.49 -60.24
C LEU A 234 77.50 -37.90 -60.09
N ALA A 235 76.90 -38.93 -60.66
CA ALA A 235 77.44 -40.29 -60.63
C ALA A 235 78.81 -40.38 -61.32
N GLN A 236 78.96 -39.72 -62.47
CA GLN A 236 80.24 -39.69 -63.18
C GLN A 236 81.31 -38.87 -62.43
N ILE A 237 80.94 -37.73 -61.85
CA ILE A 237 81.83 -36.98 -60.96
C ILE A 237 82.29 -37.87 -59.79
N GLN A 238 81.36 -38.61 -59.17
CA GLN A 238 81.64 -39.50 -58.05
C GLN A 238 82.60 -40.63 -58.44
N MET A 239 82.35 -41.31 -59.57
CA MET A 239 83.26 -42.34 -60.08
C MET A 239 84.67 -41.79 -60.31
N PHE A 240 84.78 -40.65 -60.99
CA PHE A 240 86.07 -40.02 -61.22
C PHE A 240 86.78 -39.61 -59.93
N LEU A 241 86.05 -39.13 -58.92
CA LEU A 241 86.62 -38.81 -57.61
C LEU A 241 87.08 -40.06 -56.84
N PHE A 242 86.36 -41.18 -56.95
CA PHE A 242 86.81 -42.46 -56.38
C PHE A 242 88.07 -42.95 -57.08
N ASP A 243 88.09 -42.94 -58.41
CA ASP A 243 89.28 -43.32 -59.17
C ASP A 243 90.48 -42.45 -58.79
N LEU A 244 90.31 -41.12 -58.72
CA LEU A 244 91.36 -40.20 -58.25
C LEU A 244 91.82 -40.52 -56.82
N LYS A 245 90.89 -40.83 -55.92
CA LYS A 245 91.20 -41.18 -54.54
C LYS A 245 91.99 -42.49 -54.47
N ASP A 246 91.57 -43.50 -55.22
CA ASP A 246 92.21 -44.81 -55.26
C ASP A 246 93.61 -44.70 -55.87
N ILE A 247 93.77 -43.94 -56.96
CA ILE A 247 95.08 -43.61 -57.55
C ILE A 247 95.99 -42.89 -56.53
N VAL A 248 95.47 -41.89 -55.81
CA VAL A 248 96.25 -41.18 -54.79
C VAL A 248 96.60 -42.10 -53.61
N GLN A 249 95.72 -43.02 -53.22
CA GLN A 249 96.00 -44.01 -52.18
C GLN A 249 97.03 -45.05 -52.63
N GLU A 250 96.99 -45.49 -53.89
CA GLU A 250 98.02 -46.33 -54.49
C GLU A 250 99.36 -45.62 -54.55
N LEU A 251 99.39 -44.35 -54.97
CA LEU A 251 100.60 -43.52 -54.96
C LEU A 251 101.17 -43.38 -53.54
N LYS A 252 100.32 -43.18 -52.54
CA LYS A 252 100.75 -43.16 -51.13
C LYS A 252 101.26 -44.52 -50.66
N ARG A 253 100.64 -45.62 -51.09
CA ARG A 253 101.10 -46.99 -50.79
C ARG A 253 102.45 -47.27 -51.44
N SER A 254 102.65 -46.85 -52.69
CA SER A 254 103.95 -46.96 -53.37
C SER A 254 105.00 -46.08 -52.74
N ASP A 255 104.69 -44.88 -52.27
CA ASP A 255 105.62 -44.03 -51.52
C ASP A 255 106.01 -44.65 -50.17
N THR A 256 105.07 -45.31 -49.46
CA THR A 256 105.41 -46.10 -48.26
C THR A 256 106.18 -47.39 -48.58
N PHE A 257 105.96 -48.01 -49.74
CA PHE A 257 106.73 -49.18 -50.19
C PHE A 257 108.15 -48.80 -50.63
N VAL A 258 108.32 -47.65 -51.27
CA VAL A 258 109.63 -47.07 -51.65
C VAL A 258 110.39 -46.59 -50.41
N SER A 259 109.69 -46.07 -49.38
CA SER A 259 110.31 -45.77 -48.08
C SER A 259 110.70 -47.03 -47.28
N SER A 260 110.00 -48.16 -47.47
CA SER A 260 110.35 -49.46 -46.84
C SER A 260 111.47 -50.21 -47.59
N ALA A 261 111.60 -49.98 -48.91
CA ALA A 261 112.65 -50.56 -49.74
C ALA A 261 114.01 -49.82 -49.64
N TYR A 262 114.08 -48.72 -48.87
CA TYR A 262 115.31 -47.97 -48.63
C TYR A 262 115.72 -48.03 -47.15
N VAL A 263 116.16 -49.21 -46.71
CA VAL A 263 117.24 -49.29 -45.72
C VAL A 263 118.50 -49.73 -46.48
N PRO A 264 119.45 -48.80 -46.73
CA PRO A 264 120.67 -49.09 -47.44
C PRO A 264 121.63 -49.93 -46.59
N SER A 265 122.21 -50.96 -47.21
CA SER A 265 123.42 -51.64 -46.75
C SER A 265 124.59 -50.64 -46.76
N SER A 266 125.21 -50.40 -45.60
CA SER A 266 126.60 -49.92 -45.47
C SER A 266 127.09 -49.99 -44.01
N SER A 267 128.14 -50.79 -43.82
CA SER A 267 129.07 -50.93 -42.66
C SER A 267 128.69 -51.94 -41.57
#